data_AF-A0A1U9NJG2-F1
#
_entry.id   AF-A0A1U9NJG2-F1
#
_cell.length_a   1.000
_cell.length_b   1.000
_cell.length_c   1.000
_cell.angle_alpha   90.00
_cell.angle_beta   90.00
_cell.angle_gamma   90.00
#
_symmetry.space_group_name_H-M   'P 1'
#
loop_
_entity.id
_entity.type
_entity.pdbx_description
1 polymer ?
#
loop_
_entity_poly.entity_id
_entity_poly.type
_entity_poly.pdbx_seq_one_letter_code
_entity_poly.pdbx_strand_id
1 'polypeptide(L)'
;MRTLKMLFGMMVVLSAIAVGQAANPAVDRITEQMPANSSAMKDSLAVQLVGMTPESVEYLAGKLTPYDKGRPEAEYGISAMTDFIQDQKKDAIREDYAMLLADMIDDVPDKLGKAFLIEQLQLVGDEEVVDTVAGYLNDSFLCDFATRTLLTIGGDSVEAKLLAAFDTAYPENKLHLMQGLGEMQSMAGADKIQPYAASNNWKMRKAALQALANIGKTSSRGVLKNAVNVDDAYKKADNASLYLLFARRQAEQGKYDACARICNEVAGMFGDESHLSFAAADSMATAIGLDNVDKIKNVNLREKTEKQIRASLGADFVKSEHLAQEKDHVIKDLSEEEKQQGFELLFNGEDMTGWVGNKDSYGVKDGILFCRKGTGRNIYTEDTYDDFVMRFDFRLQPGTNNGLGIRSPATGDAAYVGMELQILDNTAEKYSNLKPYQYHGSVYGVIPAKRGYLNPVGEWNRQEVIADGHNIKVVLNGETILDGNIKKASEGGTIDGKDHPGLLNESGHIGFLGHGDFVEFKNIRIKEL
;
A
#
# COMPACT_ATOMS: atom_id res chain seq x y z
N MET A 1 -8.92 -37.97 37.97
CA MET A 1 -9.56 -37.20 36.89
C MET A 1 -8.60 -37.13 35.71
N ARG A 2 -8.72 -38.14 34.83
CA ARG A 2 -8.09 -38.29 33.51
C ARG A 2 -9.28 -38.39 32.57
N THR A 3 -9.47 -37.42 31.67
CA THR A 3 -10.30 -37.52 30.45
C THR A 3 -10.31 -36.15 29.77
N LEU A 4 -9.55 -36.03 28.66
CA LEU A 4 -9.85 -35.37 27.38
C LEU A 4 -8.53 -34.98 26.66
N LYS A 5 -7.79 -36.01 26.22
CA LYS A 5 -6.74 -35.91 25.19
C LYS A 5 -6.85 -37.18 24.34
N MET A 6 -7.56 -37.08 23.23
CA MET A 6 -7.74 -38.06 22.14
C MET A 6 -8.67 -37.34 21.14
N LEU A 7 -8.43 -37.20 19.84
CA LEU A 7 -7.50 -37.83 18.91
C LEU A 7 -7.04 -36.77 17.89
N PHE A 8 -5.75 -36.66 17.64
CA PHE A 8 -5.22 -36.20 16.34
C PHE A 8 -3.94 -37.02 16.11
N GLY A 9 -4.15 -38.22 15.57
CA GLY A 9 -3.10 -39.17 15.25
C GLY A 9 -3.32 -39.59 13.81
N MET A 10 -2.75 -38.81 12.89
CA MET A 10 -2.81 -39.06 11.46
C MET A 10 -1.88 -40.24 11.14
N MET A 11 -2.49 -41.40 10.93
CA MET A 11 -1.86 -42.54 10.31
C MET A 11 -2.04 -42.39 8.79
N VAL A 12 -1.12 -41.70 8.12
CA VAL A 12 -1.06 -41.69 6.65
C VAL A 12 -0.38 -42.99 6.21
N VAL A 13 -1.20 -43.98 5.86
CA VAL A 13 -0.76 -45.06 4.98
C VAL A 13 -1.17 -44.68 3.57
N LEU A 14 -0.17 -44.63 2.69
CA LEU A 14 -0.29 -44.48 1.25
C LEU A 14 -1.48 -45.23 0.66
N SER A 15 -2.44 -44.48 0.13
CA SER A 15 -3.13 -44.85 -1.10
C SER A 15 -3.39 -43.57 -1.88
N ALA A 16 -2.89 -43.53 -3.11
CA ALA A 16 -3.22 -42.50 -4.08
C ALA A 16 -4.74 -42.58 -4.33
N ILE A 17 -5.49 -41.75 -3.61
CA ILE A 17 -6.90 -41.53 -3.86
C ILE A 17 -6.96 -40.30 -4.76
N ALA A 18 -7.65 -40.45 -5.88
CA ALA A 18 -8.00 -39.36 -6.77
C ALA A 18 -8.56 -38.19 -5.96
N VAL A 19 -7.87 -37.05 -6.04
CA VAL A 19 -8.28 -35.75 -5.48
C VAL A 19 -9.79 -35.55 -5.69
N GLY A 20 -10.54 -35.40 -4.60
CA GLY A 20 -11.72 -34.53 -4.49
C GLY A 20 -12.88 -34.62 -5.49
N GLN A 21 -13.08 -35.71 -6.26
CA GLN A 21 -14.15 -35.78 -7.27
C GLN A 21 -15.45 -36.48 -6.82
N ALA A 22 -15.56 -36.97 -5.58
CA ALA A 22 -16.84 -37.47 -5.08
C ALA A 22 -17.79 -36.30 -4.81
N ALA A 23 -18.99 -36.31 -5.40
CA ALA A 23 -19.98 -35.25 -5.20
C ALA A 23 -20.23 -34.99 -3.70
N ASN A 24 -20.27 -33.72 -3.29
CA ASN A 24 -20.60 -33.30 -1.93
C ASN A 24 -21.82 -32.37 -1.97
N PRO A 25 -23.05 -32.93 -2.00
CA PRO A 25 -24.27 -32.13 -2.13
C PRO A 25 -24.52 -31.18 -0.96
N ALA A 26 -23.88 -31.39 0.19
CA ALA A 26 -23.97 -30.47 1.32
C ALA A 26 -23.18 -29.18 1.03
N VAL A 27 -21.93 -29.33 0.61
CA VAL A 27 -21.07 -28.19 0.22
C VAL A 27 -21.63 -27.49 -1.01
N ASP A 28 -22.08 -28.23 -2.02
CA ASP A 28 -22.69 -27.67 -3.24
C ASP A 28 -23.88 -26.76 -2.93
N ARG A 29 -24.82 -27.22 -2.11
CA ARG A 29 -25.98 -26.42 -1.70
C ARG A 29 -25.62 -25.15 -0.94
N ILE A 30 -24.48 -25.13 -0.24
CA ILE A 30 -24.01 -23.94 0.45
C ILE A 30 -23.37 -22.98 -0.56
N THR A 31 -22.51 -23.47 -1.44
CA THR A 31 -21.79 -22.61 -2.40
C THR A 31 -22.64 -22.14 -3.58
N GLU A 32 -23.71 -22.85 -3.95
CA GLU A 32 -24.73 -22.39 -4.91
C GLU A 32 -25.45 -21.11 -4.44
N GLN A 33 -25.41 -20.83 -3.15
CA GLN A 33 -25.96 -19.60 -2.56
C GLN A 33 -24.95 -18.44 -2.55
N MET A 34 -23.76 -18.66 -3.14
CA MET A 34 -22.71 -17.66 -3.25
C MET A 34 -22.62 -17.09 -4.68
N PRO A 35 -22.33 -15.78 -4.85
CA PRO A 35 -22.00 -14.81 -3.81
C PRO A 35 -23.21 -14.44 -2.95
N ALA A 36 -22.99 -14.35 -1.64
CA ALA A 36 -24.05 -14.01 -0.69
C ALA A 36 -24.55 -12.57 -0.93
N ASN A 37 -25.85 -12.35 -0.77
CA ASN A 37 -26.48 -11.03 -0.97
C ASN A 37 -26.33 -10.08 0.23
N SER A 38 -25.71 -10.53 1.32
CA SER A 38 -25.45 -9.75 2.54
C SER A 38 -24.31 -10.35 3.34
N SER A 39 -23.66 -9.52 4.17
CA SER A 39 -22.60 -9.99 5.10
C SER A 39 -23.12 -11.05 6.06
N ALA A 40 -24.32 -10.88 6.62
CA ALA A 40 -24.91 -11.86 7.54
C ALA A 40 -25.16 -13.21 6.87
N MET A 41 -25.59 -13.22 5.61
CA MET A 41 -25.73 -14.46 4.84
C MET A 41 -24.36 -15.07 4.55
N LYS A 42 -23.36 -14.27 4.18
CA LYS A 42 -21.97 -14.75 3.97
C LYS A 42 -21.44 -15.44 5.22
N ASP A 43 -21.57 -14.81 6.39
CA ASP A 43 -21.10 -15.37 7.66
C ASP A 43 -21.85 -16.65 8.02
N SER A 44 -23.17 -16.68 7.79
CA SER A 44 -23.99 -17.88 8.04
C SER A 44 -23.59 -19.05 7.13
N LEU A 45 -23.24 -18.79 5.87
CA LEU A 45 -22.75 -19.83 4.95
C LEU A 45 -21.33 -20.25 5.32
N ALA A 46 -20.47 -19.30 5.70
CA ALA A 46 -19.11 -19.57 6.17
C ALA A 46 -19.09 -20.45 7.43
N VAL A 47 -19.96 -20.16 8.42
CA VAL A 47 -20.12 -20.98 9.63
C VAL A 47 -20.46 -22.43 9.27
N GLN A 48 -21.34 -22.64 8.29
CA GLN A 48 -21.72 -23.99 7.86
C GLN A 48 -20.55 -24.73 7.22
N LEU A 49 -19.78 -24.06 6.34
CA LEU A 49 -18.59 -24.66 5.72
C LEU A 49 -17.48 -24.93 6.74
N VAL A 50 -17.21 -23.99 7.64
CA VAL A 50 -16.22 -24.15 8.73
C VAL A 50 -16.64 -25.26 9.69
N GLY A 51 -17.93 -25.44 9.95
CA GLY A 51 -18.44 -26.56 10.76
C GLY A 51 -18.24 -27.94 10.14
N MET A 52 -17.89 -28.01 8.86
CA MET A 52 -17.65 -29.23 8.08
C MET A 52 -16.17 -29.43 7.71
N THR A 53 -15.22 -28.69 8.29
CA THR A 53 -13.78 -28.94 8.07
C THR A 53 -13.36 -30.28 8.65
N PRO A 54 -12.48 -31.06 7.99
CA PRO A 54 -11.68 -30.74 6.78
C PRO A 54 -12.37 -30.96 5.42
N GLU A 55 -13.49 -31.70 5.36
CA GLU A 55 -14.10 -32.20 4.12
C GLU A 55 -14.51 -31.08 3.14
N SER A 56 -14.92 -29.92 3.66
CA SER A 56 -15.31 -28.78 2.82
C SER A 56 -14.13 -28.18 2.06
N VAL A 57 -12.95 -28.07 2.68
CA VAL A 57 -11.77 -27.44 2.05
C VAL A 57 -11.23 -28.34 0.95
N GLU A 58 -11.07 -29.63 1.22
CA GLU A 58 -10.60 -30.61 0.23
C GLU A 58 -11.52 -30.64 -1.00
N TYR A 59 -12.84 -30.62 -0.77
CA TYR A 59 -13.82 -30.63 -1.85
C TYR A 59 -13.78 -29.34 -2.69
N LEU A 60 -13.71 -28.18 -2.05
CA LEU A 60 -13.66 -26.89 -2.74
C LEU A 60 -12.33 -26.68 -3.47
N ALA A 61 -11.20 -27.09 -2.87
CA ALA A 61 -9.90 -27.05 -3.51
C ALA A 61 -9.86 -27.94 -4.76
N GLY A 62 -10.44 -29.15 -4.70
CA GLY A 62 -10.59 -30.03 -5.86
C GLY A 62 -11.44 -29.45 -7.00
N LYS A 63 -12.26 -28.43 -6.71
CA LYS A 63 -13.06 -27.68 -7.69
C LYS A 63 -12.36 -26.45 -8.27
N LEU A 64 -11.17 -26.08 -7.77
CA LEU A 64 -10.34 -25.04 -8.37
C LEU A 64 -9.76 -25.55 -9.69
N THR A 65 -10.61 -25.50 -10.71
CA THR A 65 -10.29 -25.90 -12.09
C THR A 65 -10.10 -24.66 -12.97
N PRO A 66 -9.51 -24.82 -14.17
CA PRO A 66 -9.18 -23.70 -15.04
C PRO A 66 -10.36 -22.74 -15.31
N TYR A 67 -10.04 -21.44 -15.40
CA TYR A 67 -11.01 -20.32 -15.47
C TYR A 67 -12.06 -20.44 -16.59
N ASP A 68 -11.74 -21.14 -17.68
CA ASP A 68 -12.66 -21.35 -18.80
C ASP A 68 -13.87 -22.24 -18.46
N LYS A 69 -13.87 -22.89 -17.28
CA LYS A 69 -14.96 -23.75 -16.80
C LYS A 69 -15.81 -23.15 -15.67
N GLY A 70 -15.47 -21.94 -15.20
CA GLY A 70 -16.13 -21.30 -14.06
C GLY A 70 -15.72 -21.93 -12.72
N ARG A 71 -15.12 -21.13 -11.84
CA ARG A 71 -14.75 -21.49 -10.46
C ARG A 71 -15.35 -20.61 -9.34
N PRO A 72 -16.30 -19.67 -9.59
CA PRO A 72 -16.63 -18.66 -8.60
C PRO A 72 -17.17 -19.24 -7.30
N GLU A 73 -17.93 -20.34 -7.35
CA GLU A 73 -18.53 -20.97 -6.16
C GLU A 73 -17.46 -21.53 -5.21
N ALA A 74 -16.39 -22.13 -5.76
CA ALA A 74 -15.28 -22.65 -4.97
C ALA A 74 -14.46 -21.53 -4.33
N GLU A 75 -14.15 -20.48 -5.10
CA GLU A 75 -13.42 -19.30 -4.62
C GLU A 75 -14.24 -18.54 -3.56
N TYR A 76 -15.54 -18.37 -3.75
CA TYR A 76 -16.42 -17.74 -2.76
C TYR A 76 -16.51 -18.57 -1.48
N GLY A 77 -16.62 -19.90 -1.61
CA GLY A 77 -16.67 -20.81 -0.46
C GLY A 77 -15.42 -20.70 0.41
N ILE A 78 -14.24 -20.85 -0.21
CA ILE A 78 -12.96 -20.73 0.49
C ILE A 78 -12.76 -19.32 1.05
N SER A 79 -13.02 -18.26 0.27
CA SER A 79 -12.86 -16.89 0.76
C SER A 79 -13.78 -16.58 1.94
N ALA A 80 -15.02 -17.07 1.92
CA ALA A 80 -15.96 -16.90 3.02
C ALA A 80 -15.47 -17.61 4.29
N MET A 81 -14.91 -18.82 4.17
CA MET A 81 -14.29 -19.53 5.29
C MET A 81 -13.09 -18.76 5.85
N THR A 82 -12.17 -18.33 4.97
CA THR A 82 -10.97 -17.57 5.35
C THR A 82 -11.32 -16.28 6.08
N ASP A 83 -12.20 -15.46 5.51
CA ASP A 83 -12.64 -14.20 6.10
C ASP A 83 -13.28 -14.43 7.48
N PHE A 84 -14.16 -15.44 7.60
CA PHE A 84 -14.83 -15.75 8.87
C PHE A 84 -13.86 -16.23 9.95
N ILE A 85 -12.85 -17.03 9.60
CA ILE A 85 -11.82 -17.51 10.54
C ILE A 85 -10.93 -16.36 10.99
N GLN A 86 -10.52 -15.48 10.08
CA GLN A 86 -9.71 -14.30 10.36
C GLN A 86 -10.46 -13.32 11.28
N ASP A 87 -11.69 -12.93 10.93
CA ASP A 87 -12.43 -11.86 11.61
C ASP A 87 -12.82 -12.23 13.05
N GLN A 88 -13.05 -13.52 13.31
CA GLN A 88 -13.47 -14.01 14.63
C GLN A 88 -12.30 -14.33 15.57
N LYS A 89 -11.03 -14.09 15.15
CA LYS A 89 -9.81 -14.42 15.90
C LYS A 89 -9.84 -15.85 16.47
N LYS A 90 -10.28 -16.80 15.64
CA LYS A 90 -10.42 -18.21 16.05
C LYS A 90 -9.09 -18.94 15.94
N ASP A 91 -8.13 -18.55 16.76
CA ASP A 91 -6.76 -19.09 16.73
C ASP A 91 -6.73 -20.62 16.78
N ALA A 92 -7.68 -21.22 17.51
CA ALA A 92 -7.80 -22.68 17.65
C ALA A 92 -8.16 -23.45 16.37
N ILE A 93 -8.78 -22.81 15.36
CA ILE A 93 -9.15 -23.44 14.08
C ILE A 93 -8.29 -22.88 12.94
N ARG A 94 -7.74 -21.67 13.10
CA ARG A 94 -6.92 -20.99 12.10
C ARG A 94 -5.72 -21.83 11.67
N GLU A 95 -4.98 -22.39 12.61
CA GLU A 95 -3.77 -23.20 12.32
C GLU A 95 -4.12 -24.43 11.47
N ASP A 96 -5.10 -25.23 11.91
CA ASP A 96 -5.57 -26.42 11.18
C ASP A 96 -6.08 -26.04 9.78
N TYR A 97 -6.82 -24.93 9.65
CA TYR A 97 -7.32 -24.45 8.37
C TYR A 97 -6.20 -23.96 7.44
N ALA A 98 -5.22 -23.21 7.96
CA ALA A 98 -4.09 -22.73 7.18
C ALA A 98 -3.22 -23.90 6.69
N MET A 99 -2.93 -24.87 7.55
CA MET A 99 -2.24 -26.10 7.16
C MET A 99 -3.00 -26.86 6.09
N LEU A 100 -4.33 -26.98 6.23
CA LEU A 100 -5.16 -27.66 5.23
C LEU A 100 -5.13 -26.95 3.87
N LEU A 101 -5.22 -25.61 3.84
CA LEU A 101 -5.05 -24.85 2.61
C LEU A 101 -3.66 -25.09 1.99
N ALA A 102 -2.61 -25.09 2.81
CA ALA A 102 -1.22 -25.29 2.38
C ALA A 102 -1.00 -26.68 1.77
N ASP A 103 -1.53 -27.73 2.40
CA ASP A 103 -1.45 -29.12 1.92
C ASP A 103 -2.16 -29.29 0.57
N MET A 104 -3.25 -28.56 0.34
CA MET A 104 -4.02 -28.64 -0.91
C MET A 104 -3.40 -27.90 -2.09
N ILE A 105 -2.38 -27.06 -1.91
CA ILE A 105 -1.83 -26.25 -3.02
C ILE A 105 -1.33 -27.14 -4.14
N ASP A 106 -0.65 -28.25 -3.84
CA ASP A 106 -0.09 -29.11 -4.88
C ASP A 106 -1.11 -30.03 -5.55
N ASP A 107 -2.27 -30.24 -4.93
CA ASP A 107 -3.39 -31.00 -5.49
C ASP A 107 -4.20 -30.19 -6.50
N VAL A 108 -4.09 -28.86 -6.46
CA VAL A 108 -4.75 -27.96 -7.43
C VAL A 108 -4.00 -27.98 -8.78
N PRO A 109 -4.66 -28.34 -9.89
CA PRO A 109 -3.97 -28.64 -11.14
C PRO A 109 -3.44 -27.41 -11.89
N ASP A 110 -4.08 -26.25 -11.74
CA ASP A 110 -3.71 -25.03 -12.46
C ASP A 110 -3.11 -23.95 -11.55
N LYS A 111 -2.24 -23.12 -12.13
CA LYS A 111 -1.49 -22.12 -11.39
C LYS A 111 -2.36 -21.01 -10.78
N LEU A 112 -3.53 -20.71 -11.35
CA LEU A 112 -4.41 -19.67 -10.79
C LEU A 112 -5.09 -20.17 -9.52
N GLY A 113 -5.54 -21.42 -9.50
CA GLY A 113 -6.06 -22.05 -8.29
C GLY A 113 -4.98 -22.15 -7.19
N LYS A 114 -3.74 -22.50 -7.55
CA LYS A 114 -2.60 -22.47 -6.61
C LYS A 114 -2.36 -21.08 -6.03
N ALA A 115 -2.31 -20.06 -6.90
CA ALA A 115 -2.13 -18.68 -6.48
C ALA A 115 -3.25 -18.22 -5.53
N PHE A 116 -4.51 -18.56 -5.84
CA PHE A 116 -5.65 -18.27 -4.99
C PHE A 116 -5.47 -18.85 -3.57
N LEU A 117 -5.09 -20.13 -3.44
CA LEU A 117 -4.84 -20.73 -2.13
C LEU A 117 -3.67 -20.05 -1.37
N ILE A 118 -2.59 -19.70 -2.07
CA ILE A 118 -1.46 -18.96 -1.49
C ILE A 118 -1.91 -17.56 -1.00
N GLU A 119 -2.81 -16.89 -1.72
CA GLU A 119 -3.39 -15.61 -1.30
C GLU A 119 -4.28 -15.76 -0.06
N GLN A 120 -5.04 -16.86 0.07
CA GLN A 120 -5.80 -17.11 1.29
C GLN A 120 -4.89 -17.24 2.51
N LEU A 121 -3.72 -17.88 2.35
CA LEU A 121 -2.70 -17.96 3.40
C LEU A 121 -2.13 -16.59 3.80
N GLN A 122 -2.29 -15.55 2.99
CA GLN A 122 -1.91 -14.18 3.40
C GLN A 122 -2.79 -13.67 4.55
N LEU A 123 -4.04 -14.13 4.63
CA LEU A 123 -5.02 -13.68 5.62
C LEU A 123 -5.00 -14.52 6.91
N VAL A 124 -4.75 -15.83 6.78
CA VAL A 124 -4.86 -16.78 7.88
C VAL A 124 -3.58 -17.54 8.20
N GLY A 125 -2.54 -17.49 7.35
CA GLY A 125 -1.29 -18.22 7.56
C GLY A 125 -0.36 -17.55 8.57
N ASP A 126 0.43 -18.36 9.26
CA ASP A 126 1.50 -17.95 10.19
C ASP A 126 2.73 -18.87 9.99
N GLU A 127 3.62 -18.98 10.98
CA GLU A 127 4.88 -19.73 10.91
C GLU A 127 4.72 -21.17 10.37
N GLU A 128 3.60 -21.85 10.63
CA GLU A 128 3.40 -23.24 10.21
C GLU A 128 3.31 -23.45 8.68
N VAL A 129 3.01 -22.40 7.90
CA VAL A 129 2.93 -22.52 6.43
C VAL A 129 4.15 -21.97 5.70
N VAL A 130 5.13 -21.40 6.42
CA VAL A 130 6.30 -20.73 5.82
C VAL A 130 7.06 -21.64 4.87
N ASP A 131 7.31 -22.90 5.27
CA ASP A 131 8.06 -23.86 4.45
C ASP A 131 7.33 -24.21 3.16
N THR A 132 6.01 -24.43 3.23
CA THR A 132 5.18 -24.76 2.08
C THR A 132 5.12 -23.59 1.11
N VAL A 133 4.85 -22.38 1.60
CA VAL A 133 4.77 -21.18 0.76
C VAL A 133 6.14 -20.85 0.14
N ALA A 134 7.23 -21.01 0.89
CA ALA A 134 8.59 -20.79 0.38
C ALA A 134 8.96 -21.73 -0.77
N GLY A 135 8.33 -22.91 -0.87
CA GLY A 135 8.50 -23.84 -1.99
C GLY A 135 8.18 -23.22 -3.37
N TYR A 136 7.36 -22.18 -3.40
CA TYR A 136 6.91 -21.53 -4.64
C TYR A 136 7.74 -20.30 -5.05
N LEU A 137 8.77 -19.91 -4.29
CA LEU A 137 9.61 -18.74 -4.58
C LEU A 137 10.42 -18.85 -5.88
N ASN A 138 10.64 -20.07 -6.39
CA ASN A 138 11.34 -20.31 -7.66
C ASN A 138 10.38 -20.50 -8.86
N ASP A 139 9.07 -20.52 -8.65
CA ASP A 139 8.10 -20.58 -9.76
C ASP A 139 7.89 -19.19 -10.36
N SER A 140 7.99 -19.07 -11.69
CA SER A 140 7.92 -17.77 -12.37
C SER A 140 6.56 -17.07 -12.29
N PHE A 141 5.50 -17.81 -11.99
CA PHE A 141 4.15 -17.27 -11.83
C PHE A 141 3.77 -17.10 -10.36
N LEU A 142 4.11 -18.09 -9.51
CA LEU A 142 3.70 -18.10 -8.10
C LEU A 142 4.62 -17.30 -7.17
N CYS A 143 5.83 -16.92 -7.61
CA CYS A 143 6.81 -16.23 -6.78
C CYS A 143 6.29 -14.94 -6.15
N ASP A 144 5.55 -14.12 -6.90
CA ASP A 144 4.98 -12.85 -6.38
C ASP A 144 3.96 -13.10 -5.27
N PHE A 145 3.06 -14.05 -5.47
CA PHE A 145 2.05 -14.46 -4.48
C PHE A 145 2.72 -15.00 -3.22
N ALA A 146 3.65 -15.95 -3.40
CA ALA A 146 4.40 -16.55 -2.29
C ALA A 146 5.19 -15.51 -1.50
N THR A 147 5.88 -14.59 -2.19
CA THR A 147 6.65 -13.53 -1.52
C THR A 147 5.74 -12.64 -0.68
N ARG A 148 4.58 -12.21 -1.18
CA ARG A 148 3.63 -11.36 -0.44
C ARG A 148 3.01 -12.05 0.77
N THR A 149 2.63 -13.33 0.61
CA THR A 149 2.13 -14.14 1.71
C THR A 149 3.17 -14.24 2.82
N LEU A 150 4.41 -14.57 2.46
CA LEU A 150 5.52 -14.63 3.42
C LEU A 150 5.80 -13.28 4.09
N LEU A 151 5.74 -12.16 3.36
CA LEU A 151 5.93 -10.82 3.97
C LEU A 151 4.85 -10.46 4.99
N THR A 152 3.63 -10.96 4.79
CA THR A 152 2.53 -10.74 5.73
C THR A 152 2.73 -11.57 7.01
N ILE A 153 3.31 -12.76 6.90
CA ILE A 153 3.71 -13.60 8.03
C ILE A 153 4.89 -12.97 8.78
N GLY A 154 5.95 -12.59 8.05
CA GLY A 154 7.15 -11.97 8.60
C GLY A 154 8.03 -12.92 9.44
N GLY A 155 8.94 -12.36 10.22
CA GLY A 155 9.83 -13.11 11.12
C GLY A 155 11.13 -13.64 10.49
N ASP A 156 12.04 -14.12 11.35
CA ASP A 156 13.38 -14.55 10.97
C ASP A 156 13.38 -15.77 10.03
N SER A 157 12.39 -16.65 10.20
CA SER A 157 12.19 -17.84 9.35
C SER A 157 11.91 -17.45 7.91
N VAL A 158 11.01 -16.50 7.70
CA VAL A 158 10.71 -15.93 6.37
C VAL A 158 11.94 -15.28 5.77
N GLU A 159 12.68 -14.47 6.53
CA GLU A 159 13.89 -13.80 6.03
C GLU A 159 14.89 -14.85 5.50
N ALA A 160 15.11 -15.92 6.26
CA ALA A 160 16.00 -17.01 5.86
C ALA A 160 15.56 -17.69 4.55
N LYS A 161 14.24 -17.89 4.35
CA LYS A 161 13.70 -18.48 3.11
C LYS A 161 13.86 -17.56 1.92
N LEU A 162 13.57 -16.26 2.05
CA LEU A 162 13.78 -15.29 0.98
C LEU A 162 15.25 -15.17 0.60
N LEU A 163 16.16 -15.15 1.59
CA LEU A 163 17.60 -15.11 1.36
C LEU A 163 18.11 -16.35 0.61
N ALA A 164 17.63 -17.54 0.98
CA ALA A 164 17.99 -18.79 0.32
C ALA A 164 17.45 -18.85 -1.11
N ALA A 165 16.19 -18.46 -1.33
CA ALA A 165 15.60 -18.41 -2.67
C ALA A 165 16.32 -17.40 -3.58
N PHE A 166 16.80 -16.28 -3.03
CA PHE A 166 17.48 -15.24 -3.80
C PHE A 166 18.76 -15.75 -4.50
N ASP A 167 19.44 -16.73 -3.93
CA ASP A 167 20.66 -17.30 -4.49
C ASP A 167 20.40 -18.10 -5.76
N THR A 168 19.26 -18.80 -5.82
CA THR A 168 18.91 -19.72 -6.91
C THR A 168 17.89 -19.18 -7.90
N ALA A 169 17.16 -18.12 -7.54
CA ALA A 169 16.05 -17.59 -8.32
C ALA A 169 16.45 -17.09 -9.72
N TYR A 170 15.55 -17.26 -10.69
CA TYR A 170 15.65 -16.61 -11.99
C TYR A 170 15.56 -15.07 -11.87
N PRO A 171 16.10 -14.30 -12.83
CA PRO A 171 16.12 -12.84 -12.75
C PRO A 171 14.75 -12.19 -12.51
N GLU A 172 13.68 -12.70 -13.13
CA GLU A 172 12.31 -12.23 -12.94
C GLU A 172 11.84 -12.39 -11.49
N ASN A 173 12.14 -13.53 -10.85
CA ASN A 173 11.78 -13.81 -9.47
C ASN A 173 12.61 -12.97 -8.49
N LYS A 174 13.88 -12.70 -8.82
CA LYS A 174 14.74 -11.83 -7.99
C LYS A 174 14.13 -10.44 -7.79
N LEU A 175 13.33 -9.92 -8.72
CA LEU A 175 12.65 -8.64 -8.53
C LEU A 175 11.70 -8.67 -7.32
N HIS A 176 10.87 -9.71 -7.21
CA HIS A 176 9.95 -9.90 -6.08
C HIS A 176 10.73 -10.12 -4.78
N LEU A 177 11.79 -10.93 -4.82
CA LEU A 177 12.62 -11.19 -3.65
C LEU A 177 13.39 -9.94 -3.16
N MET A 178 13.85 -9.07 -4.07
CA MET A 178 14.44 -7.77 -3.69
C MET A 178 13.44 -6.90 -2.96
N GLN A 179 12.22 -6.82 -3.49
CA GLN A 179 11.14 -6.07 -2.85
C GLN A 179 10.89 -6.62 -1.44
N GLY A 180 10.73 -7.94 -1.29
CA GLY A 180 10.46 -8.56 0.01
C GLY A 180 11.60 -8.36 1.02
N LEU A 181 12.84 -8.65 0.65
CA LEU A 181 14.00 -8.39 1.51
C LEU A 181 14.15 -6.90 1.84
N GLY A 182 13.75 -6.03 0.91
CA GLY A 182 13.66 -4.59 1.07
C GLY A 182 12.67 -4.16 2.15
N GLU A 183 11.44 -4.68 2.09
CA GLU A 183 10.35 -4.42 3.03
C GLU A 183 10.64 -4.97 4.43
N MET A 184 11.28 -6.15 4.51
CA MET A 184 11.75 -6.74 5.77
C MET A 184 12.99 -6.04 6.37
N GLN A 185 13.57 -5.08 5.65
CA GLN A 185 14.82 -4.41 6.03
C GLN A 185 15.99 -5.37 6.30
N SER A 186 16.07 -6.46 5.50
CA SER A 186 17.08 -7.52 5.67
C SER A 186 18.52 -7.02 5.45
N MET A 187 19.29 -6.93 6.53
CA MET A 187 20.70 -6.50 6.49
C MET A 187 21.58 -7.50 5.73
N ALA A 188 21.25 -8.79 5.77
CA ALA A 188 21.91 -9.82 4.98
C ALA A 188 21.51 -9.72 3.50
N GLY A 189 20.23 -9.40 3.23
CA GLY A 189 19.70 -9.18 1.89
C GLY A 189 20.42 -8.05 1.16
N ALA A 190 20.72 -6.95 1.85
CA ALA A 190 21.44 -5.83 1.25
C ALA A 190 22.78 -6.22 0.60
N ASP A 191 23.54 -7.16 1.20
CA ASP A 191 24.81 -7.61 0.60
C ASP A 191 24.59 -8.37 -0.71
N LYS A 192 23.55 -9.20 -0.76
CA LYS A 192 23.16 -9.95 -1.96
C LYS A 192 22.60 -9.05 -3.05
N ILE A 193 21.88 -7.99 -2.67
CA ILE A 193 21.19 -7.08 -3.59
C ILE A 193 22.15 -6.03 -4.18
N GLN A 194 23.18 -5.62 -3.44
CA GLN A 194 24.08 -4.53 -3.83
C GLN A 194 24.67 -4.64 -5.26
N PRO A 195 25.12 -5.82 -5.75
CA PRO A 195 25.63 -5.96 -7.12
C PRO A 195 24.63 -5.57 -8.21
N TYR A 196 23.32 -5.73 -7.95
CA TYR A 196 22.27 -5.49 -8.93
C TYR A 196 21.95 -4.01 -9.13
N ALA A 197 22.36 -3.14 -8.21
CA ALA A 197 22.22 -1.69 -8.36
C ALA A 197 23.09 -1.10 -9.49
N ALA A 198 24.02 -1.89 -10.05
CA ALA A 198 24.78 -1.55 -11.25
C ALA A 198 24.33 -2.34 -12.49
N SER A 199 23.22 -3.08 -12.41
CA SER A 199 22.74 -3.92 -13.52
C SER A 199 22.42 -3.08 -14.76
N ASN A 200 22.73 -3.61 -15.94
CA ASN A 200 22.31 -3.04 -17.22
C ASN A 200 20.79 -3.18 -17.42
N ASN A 201 20.17 -4.20 -16.82
CA ASN A 201 18.72 -4.30 -16.77
C ASN A 201 18.18 -3.23 -15.82
N TRP A 202 17.45 -2.28 -16.38
CA TRP A 202 16.99 -1.12 -15.63
C TRP A 202 15.96 -1.46 -14.55
N LYS A 203 15.11 -2.48 -14.76
CA LYS A 203 14.14 -2.94 -13.75
C LYS A 203 14.86 -3.49 -12.53
N MET A 204 15.83 -4.36 -12.81
CA MET A 204 16.70 -4.97 -11.80
C MET A 204 17.47 -3.93 -11.01
N ARG A 205 18.04 -2.95 -11.71
CA ARG A 205 18.76 -1.83 -11.08
C ARG A 205 17.84 -1.01 -10.17
N LYS A 206 16.63 -0.68 -10.63
CA LYS A 206 15.66 0.11 -9.88
C LYS A 206 15.19 -0.62 -8.63
N ALA A 207 14.79 -1.89 -8.76
CA ALA A 207 14.38 -2.74 -7.65
C ALA A 207 15.50 -2.86 -6.60
N ALA A 208 16.75 -3.04 -7.05
CA ALA A 208 17.89 -3.08 -6.14
C ALA A 208 18.10 -1.77 -5.39
N LEU A 209 18.05 -0.61 -6.07
CA LEU A 209 18.19 0.70 -5.42
C LEU A 209 17.06 0.95 -4.40
N GLN A 210 15.82 0.62 -4.74
CA GLN A 210 14.66 0.73 -3.85
C GLN A 210 14.83 -0.15 -2.60
N ALA A 211 15.18 -1.42 -2.78
CA ALA A 211 15.41 -2.35 -1.67
C ALA A 211 16.56 -1.90 -0.76
N LEU A 212 17.71 -1.51 -1.34
CA LEU A 212 18.86 -1.03 -0.56
C LEU A 212 18.54 0.24 0.23
N ALA A 213 17.76 1.15 -0.37
CA ALA A 213 17.30 2.35 0.32
C ALA A 213 16.41 2.00 1.51
N ASN A 214 15.44 1.09 1.32
CA ASN A 214 14.51 0.70 2.36
C ASN A 214 15.15 -0.15 3.48
N ILE A 215 16.17 -0.95 3.16
CA ILE A 215 16.94 -1.71 4.17
C ILE A 215 17.77 -0.77 5.06
N GLY A 216 18.32 0.31 4.50
CA GLY A 216 19.10 1.24 5.30
C GLY A 216 20.43 0.67 5.78
N LYS A 217 21.04 -0.29 5.07
CA LYS A 217 22.38 -0.78 5.45
C LYS A 217 23.45 0.26 5.12
N THR A 218 24.25 0.66 6.11
CA THR A 218 25.23 1.76 5.96
C THR A 218 26.21 1.55 4.80
N SER A 219 26.58 0.32 4.46
CA SER A 219 27.45 0.00 3.32
C SER A 219 26.85 0.36 1.96
N SER A 220 25.52 0.43 1.84
CA SER A 220 24.81 0.74 0.60
C SER A 220 24.86 2.22 0.20
N ARG A 221 25.31 3.10 1.11
CA ARG A 221 25.37 4.55 0.89
C ARG A 221 26.08 4.92 -0.42
N GLY A 222 27.24 4.32 -0.69
CA GLY A 222 28.05 4.67 -1.86
C GLY A 222 27.32 4.40 -3.18
N VAL A 223 26.64 3.26 -3.25
CA VAL A 223 25.85 2.85 -4.41
C VAL A 223 24.66 3.79 -4.63
N LEU A 224 23.91 4.10 -3.56
CA LEU A 224 22.75 5.00 -3.65
C LEU A 224 23.16 6.43 -4.01
N LYS A 225 24.23 6.95 -3.41
CA LYS A 225 24.78 8.27 -3.75
C LYS A 225 25.18 8.36 -5.23
N ASN A 226 25.86 7.33 -5.74
CA ASN A 226 26.27 7.29 -7.13
C ASN A 226 25.08 7.24 -8.09
N ALA A 227 23.99 6.57 -7.71
CA ALA A 227 22.78 6.52 -8.53
C ALA A 227 22.14 7.91 -8.76
N VAL A 228 22.31 8.86 -7.83
CA VAL A 228 21.83 10.24 -8.02
C VAL A 228 22.55 10.97 -9.17
N ASN A 229 23.80 10.58 -9.48
CA ASN A 229 24.62 11.22 -10.50
C ASN A 229 24.25 10.75 -11.91
N VAL A 230 23.12 11.22 -12.41
CA VAL A 230 22.64 10.99 -13.79
C VAL A 230 22.22 12.30 -14.44
N ASP A 231 22.40 12.41 -15.76
CA ASP A 231 22.09 13.64 -16.51
C ASP A 231 20.57 13.89 -16.65
N ASP A 232 19.80 12.80 -16.63
CA ASP A 232 18.35 12.83 -16.71
C ASP A 232 17.75 13.40 -15.42
N ALA A 233 17.18 14.61 -15.51
CA ALA A 233 16.67 15.35 -14.36
C ALA A 233 15.59 14.58 -13.57
N TYR A 234 14.77 13.77 -14.26
CA TYR A 234 13.73 12.98 -13.60
C TYR A 234 14.34 11.81 -12.82
N LYS A 235 15.22 11.03 -13.47
CA LYS A 235 15.92 9.93 -12.78
C LYS A 235 16.79 10.42 -11.64
N LYS A 236 17.40 11.60 -11.80
CA LYS A 236 18.18 12.26 -10.75
C LYS A 236 17.30 12.58 -9.54
N ALA A 237 16.09 13.10 -9.76
CA ALA A 237 15.13 13.36 -8.70
C ALA A 237 14.65 12.07 -8.02
N ASP A 238 14.22 11.07 -8.79
CA ASP A 238 13.78 9.77 -8.26
C ASP A 238 14.87 9.10 -7.40
N ASN A 239 16.12 9.07 -7.89
CA ASN A 239 17.24 8.48 -7.16
C ASN A 239 17.62 9.29 -5.91
N ALA A 240 17.45 10.62 -5.93
CA ALA A 240 17.63 11.46 -4.75
C ALA A 240 16.58 11.14 -3.68
N SER A 241 15.32 10.90 -4.06
CA SER A 241 14.27 10.46 -3.13
C SER A 241 14.60 9.11 -2.48
N LEU A 242 15.14 8.15 -3.23
CA LEU A 242 15.64 6.90 -2.66
C LEU A 242 16.81 7.12 -1.69
N TYR A 243 17.70 8.08 -2.00
CA TYR A 243 18.80 8.41 -1.11
C TYR A 243 18.33 9.11 0.19
N LEU A 244 17.25 9.88 0.12
CA LEU A 244 16.59 10.46 1.30
C LEU A 244 15.83 9.41 2.12
N LEU A 245 15.14 8.45 1.50
CA LEU A 245 14.59 7.28 2.19
C LEU A 245 15.69 6.55 2.98
N PHE A 246 16.82 6.29 2.33
CA PHE A 246 17.97 5.69 3.00
C PHE A 246 18.47 6.51 4.19
N ALA A 247 18.46 7.84 4.10
CA ALA A 247 18.79 8.73 5.21
C ALA A 247 17.82 8.57 6.39
N ARG A 248 16.51 8.45 6.14
CA ARG A 248 15.50 8.17 7.17
C ARG A 248 15.76 6.83 7.86
N ARG A 249 16.01 5.77 7.09
CA ARG A 249 16.37 4.45 7.64
C ARG A 249 17.66 4.48 8.48
N GLN A 250 18.65 5.30 8.13
CA GLN A 250 19.81 5.52 9.01
C GLN A 250 19.40 6.13 10.35
N ALA A 251 18.51 7.13 10.34
CA ALA A 251 18.06 7.80 11.56
C ALA A 251 17.23 6.88 12.48
N GLU A 252 16.33 6.07 11.92
CA GLU A 252 15.58 5.02 12.65
C GLU A 252 16.52 4.05 13.36
N GLN A 253 17.68 3.76 12.77
CA GLN A 253 18.73 2.93 13.36
C GLN A 253 19.65 3.71 14.32
N GLY A 254 19.27 4.94 14.71
CA GLY A 254 20.03 5.81 15.62
C GLY A 254 21.28 6.47 15.00
N LYS A 255 21.47 6.38 13.68
CA LYS A 255 22.67 6.89 12.97
C LYS A 255 22.43 8.31 12.45
N TYR A 256 22.11 9.24 13.34
CA TYR A 256 21.78 10.64 13.01
C TYR A 256 22.88 11.37 12.23
N ASP A 257 24.15 11.13 12.54
CA ASP A 257 25.28 11.67 11.77
C ASP A 257 25.24 11.24 10.29
N ALA A 258 24.83 10.00 10.01
CA ALA A 258 24.74 9.49 8.65
C ALA A 258 23.54 10.12 7.92
N CYS A 259 22.38 10.16 8.58
CA CYS A 259 21.19 10.85 8.07
C CYS A 259 21.49 12.30 7.70
N ALA A 260 22.01 13.09 8.66
CA ALA A 260 22.34 14.50 8.46
C ALA A 260 23.33 14.70 7.30
N ARG A 261 24.36 13.86 7.17
CA ARG A 261 25.29 13.91 6.03
C ARG A 261 24.57 13.73 4.70
N ILE A 262 23.73 12.71 4.60
CA ILE A 262 23.03 12.37 3.36
C ILE A 262 22.08 13.50 2.95
N CYS A 263 21.26 13.99 3.87
CA CYS A 263 20.34 15.09 3.58
C CYS A 263 21.09 16.38 3.17
N ASN A 264 22.20 16.69 3.84
CA ASN A 264 23.06 17.81 3.44
C ASN A 264 23.68 17.65 2.06
N GLU A 265 24.05 16.43 1.67
CA GLU A 265 24.54 16.12 0.32
C GLU A 265 23.45 16.36 -0.72
N VAL A 266 22.23 15.87 -0.48
CA VAL A 266 21.10 16.08 -1.38
C VAL A 266 20.78 17.58 -1.51
N ALA A 267 20.66 18.31 -0.39
CA ALA A 267 20.45 19.76 -0.44
C ALA A 267 21.51 20.48 -1.29
N GLY A 268 22.80 20.11 -1.12
CA GLY A 268 23.89 20.67 -1.92
C GLY A 268 23.84 20.30 -3.41
N MET A 269 23.27 19.14 -3.78
CA MET A 269 23.16 18.71 -5.19
C MET A 269 22.10 19.47 -5.98
N PHE A 270 21.09 20.03 -5.30
CA PHE A 270 19.93 20.65 -5.92
C PHE A 270 19.77 22.15 -5.62
N GLY A 271 20.51 22.69 -4.64
CA GLY A 271 20.51 24.12 -4.31
C GLY A 271 19.29 24.57 -3.50
N ASP A 272 19.33 25.79 -2.97
CA ASP A 272 18.38 26.27 -1.95
C ASP A 272 16.94 26.48 -2.46
N GLU A 273 16.73 26.61 -3.78
CA GLU A 273 15.41 26.82 -4.38
C GLU A 273 14.76 25.54 -4.93
N SER A 274 15.42 24.38 -4.79
CA SER A 274 14.88 23.12 -5.30
C SER A 274 14.06 22.36 -4.26
N HIS A 275 12.91 21.84 -4.67
CA HIS A 275 12.05 20.94 -3.89
C HIS A 275 12.79 19.77 -3.21
N LEU A 276 13.83 19.22 -3.84
CA LEU A 276 14.61 18.13 -3.23
C LEU A 276 15.52 18.62 -2.10
N SER A 277 15.91 19.90 -2.11
CA SER A 277 16.61 20.54 -1.01
C SER A 277 15.66 20.75 0.17
N PHE A 278 14.42 21.15 -0.09
CA PHE A 278 13.36 21.21 0.92
C PHE A 278 13.04 19.82 1.48
N ALA A 279 12.83 18.81 0.64
CA ALA A 279 12.58 17.43 1.08
C ALA A 279 13.75 16.87 1.90
N ALA A 280 14.99 17.26 1.59
CA ALA A 280 16.14 16.91 2.40
C ALA A 280 16.11 17.59 3.77
N ALA A 281 15.68 18.85 3.85
CA ALA A 281 15.51 19.56 5.11
C ALA A 281 14.34 19.02 5.95
N ASP A 282 13.21 18.70 5.32
CA ASP A 282 12.09 17.99 5.98
C ASP A 282 12.53 16.62 6.49
N SER A 283 13.27 15.84 5.68
CA SER A 283 13.81 14.55 6.14
C SER A 283 14.72 14.71 7.35
N MET A 284 15.51 15.79 7.42
CA MET A 284 16.29 16.12 8.62
C MET A 284 15.39 16.46 9.80
N ALA A 285 14.38 17.30 9.60
CA ALA A 285 13.45 17.72 10.66
C ALA A 285 12.63 16.54 11.20
N THR A 286 12.08 15.70 10.33
CA THR A 286 11.22 14.57 10.68
C THR A 286 12.01 13.38 11.25
N ALA A 287 13.17 13.03 10.65
CA ALA A 287 13.89 11.82 11.04
C ALA A 287 14.89 12.06 12.19
N ILE A 288 15.44 13.27 12.28
CA ILE A 288 16.31 13.64 13.40
C ILE A 288 15.45 14.28 14.49
N GLY A 289 14.62 15.26 14.18
CA GLY A 289 13.89 16.03 15.21
C GLY A 289 14.82 16.93 16.02
N LEU A 290 14.32 18.07 16.50
CA LEU A 290 15.14 19.02 17.28
C LEU A 290 15.77 18.35 18.50
N ASP A 291 15.05 17.45 19.17
CA ASP A 291 15.50 16.74 20.38
C ASP A 291 16.67 15.77 20.14
N ASN A 292 16.90 15.34 18.88
CA ASN A 292 18.03 14.49 18.55
C ASN A 292 19.13 15.21 17.76
N VAL A 293 19.00 16.52 17.47
CA VAL A 293 20.08 17.30 16.82
C VAL A 293 21.37 17.22 17.66
N ASP A 294 21.23 17.19 18.97
CA ASP A 294 22.34 17.06 19.91
C ASP A 294 23.06 15.70 19.82
N LYS A 295 22.40 14.68 19.25
CA LYS A 295 22.98 13.36 19.00
C LYS A 295 23.87 13.33 17.74
N ILE A 296 23.88 14.40 16.93
CA ILE A 296 24.84 14.58 15.84
C ILE A 296 26.21 14.93 16.46
N LYS A 297 27.15 14.01 16.36
CA LYS A 297 28.48 14.13 16.99
C LYS A 297 29.39 15.10 16.25
N ASN A 298 29.21 15.23 14.93
CA ASN A 298 30.01 16.16 14.15
C ASN A 298 29.48 17.59 14.34
N VAL A 299 30.25 18.43 15.03
CA VAL A 299 29.85 19.81 15.40
C VAL A 299 29.50 20.66 14.18
N ASN A 300 30.32 20.66 13.12
CA ASN A 300 30.05 21.44 11.91
C ASN A 300 28.79 20.97 11.19
N LEU A 301 28.56 19.64 11.15
CA LEU A 301 27.35 19.07 10.57
C LEU A 301 26.13 19.39 11.41
N ARG A 302 26.25 19.33 12.74
CA ARG A 302 25.20 19.68 13.69
C ARG A 302 24.77 21.13 13.52
N GLU A 303 25.71 22.08 13.50
CA GLU A 303 25.40 23.51 13.28
C GLU A 303 24.72 23.75 11.93
N LYS A 304 25.21 23.11 10.88
CA LYS A 304 24.61 23.22 9.54
C LYS A 304 23.18 22.65 9.52
N THR A 305 22.99 21.46 10.06
CA THR A 305 21.69 20.79 10.16
C THR A 305 20.73 21.59 11.04
N GLU A 306 21.18 22.09 12.19
CA GLU A 306 20.36 22.93 13.06
C GLU A 306 19.91 24.22 12.36
N LYS A 307 20.83 24.90 11.66
CA LYS A 307 20.48 26.08 10.87
C LYS A 307 19.45 25.76 9.80
N GLN A 308 19.57 24.62 9.13
CA GLN A 308 18.71 24.21 8.03
C GLN A 308 17.34 23.75 8.51
N ILE A 309 17.29 22.95 9.58
CA ILE A 309 16.08 22.60 10.31
C ILE A 309 15.38 23.89 10.76
N ARG A 310 16.06 24.82 11.45
CA ARG A 310 15.48 26.11 11.87
C ARG A 310 15.03 27.00 10.70
N ALA A 311 15.75 27.01 9.58
CA ALA A 311 15.39 27.78 8.39
C ALA A 311 14.16 27.22 7.67
N SER A 312 14.02 25.90 7.63
CA SER A 312 12.83 25.21 7.10
C SER A 312 11.62 25.32 8.02
N LEU A 313 11.82 25.60 9.30
CA LEU A 313 10.78 25.47 10.32
C LEU A 313 10.14 26.75 10.85
N GLY A 314 10.71 27.94 10.62
CA GLY A 314 10.08 29.20 11.02
C GLY A 314 9.39 29.16 12.41
N ALA A 315 8.12 29.60 12.48
CA ALA A 315 7.27 29.49 13.67
C ALA A 315 6.35 28.25 13.69
N ASP A 316 6.45 27.36 12.70
CA ASP A 316 5.48 26.28 12.43
C ASP A 316 5.97 24.87 12.80
N PHE A 317 7.16 24.70 13.42
CA PHE A 317 7.68 23.39 13.85
C PHE A 317 6.75 22.60 14.78
N VAL A 318 6.06 23.28 15.69
CA VAL A 318 5.08 22.66 16.60
C VAL A 318 3.91 22.08 15.80
N LYS A 319 3.57 22.69 14.66
CA LYS A 319 2.58 22.17 13.73
C LYS A 319 3.10 20.93 13.00
N SER A 320 4.34 20.91 12.50
CA SER A 320 4.88 19.74 11.79
C SER A 320 5.11 18.53 12.69
N GLU A 321 5.53 18.72 13.95
CA GLU A 321 5.71 17.63 14.91
C GLU A 321 4.35 17.05 15.37
N HIS A 322 3.35 17.92 15.54
CA HIS A 322 1.96 17.50 15.72
C HIS A 322 1.44 16.75 14.49
N LEU A 323 1.64 17.28 13.27
CA LEU A 323 1.21 16.60 12.04
C LEU A 323 1.95 15.26 11.84
N ALA A 324 3.21 15.15 12.28
CA ALA A 324 4.02 13.94 12.20
C ALA A 324 3.72 12.90 13.29
N GLN A 325 3.28 13.32 14.48
CA GLN A 325 2.73 12.41 15.50
C GLN A 325 1.29 12.00 15.17
N GLU A 326 0.47 12.91 14.63
CA GLU A 326 -0.89 12.60 14.21
C GLU A 326 -0.95 11.67 13.00
N LYS A 327 0.01 11.73 12.06
CA LYS A 327 0.00 10.85 10.87
C LYS A 327 0.28 9.39 11.20
N ASP A 328 0.90 9.08 12.34
CA ASP A 328 1.11 7.69 12.77
C ASP A 328 -0.07 7.18 13.61
N HIS A 329 -0.85 8.08 14.21
CA HIS A 329 -2.04 7.74 14.98
C HIS A 329 -3.32 7.79 14.14
N VAL A 330 -4.31 6.99 14.52
CA VAL A 330 -5.68 7.12 14.01
C VAL A 330 -6.41 8.14 14.87
N ILE A 331 -6.90 9.21 14.25
CA ILE A 331 -7.75 10.22 14.87
C ILE A 331 -9.16 9.64 14.95
N LYS A 332 -9.62 9.39 16.18
CA LYS A 332 -10.97 8.89 16.46
C LYS A 332 -11.97 9.99 16.83
N ASP A 333 -11.48 11.16 17.22
CA ASP A 333 -12.27 12.35 17.50
C ASP A 333 -11.44 13.57 17.12
N LEU A 334 -12.10 14.64 16.68
CA LEU A 334 -11.46 15.90 16.30
C LEU A 334 -10.92 16.63 17.53
N SER A 335 -9.82 17.35 17.35
CA SER A 335 -9.34 18.27 18.39
C SER A 335 -10.34 19.41 18.63
N GLU A 336 -10.25 20.05 19.79
CA GLU A 336 -11.10 21.20 20.11
C GLU A 336 -10.87 22.35 19.13
N GLU A 337 -9.63 22.53 18.65
CA GLU A 337 -9.30 23.49 17.61
C GLU A 337 -9.96 23.15 16.27
N GLU A 338 -9.96 21.88 15.85
CA GLU A 338 -10.60 21.45 14.61
C GLU A 338 -12.13 21.58 14.69
N LYS A 339 -12.74 21.22 15.83
CA LYS A 339 -14.17 21.46 16.10
C LYS A 339 -14.51 22.95 16.02
N GLN A 340 -13.71 23.82 16.64
CA GLN A 340 -13.91 25.27 16.57
C GLN A 340 -13.73 25.85 15.16
N GLN A 341 -12.88 25.23 14.35
CA GLN A 341 -12.68 25.61 12.94
C GLN A 341 -13.82 25.15 12.03
N GLY A 342 -14.71 24.26 12.51
CA GLY A 342 -15.82 23.69 11.75
C GLY A 342 -15.44 22.45 10.94
N PHE A 343 -14.41 21.70 11.37
CA PHE A 343 -14.16 20.39 10.79
C PHE A 343 -15.13 19.34 11.33
N GLU A 344 -15.40 18.34 10.49
CA GLU A 344 -16.18 17.14 10.78
C GLU A 344 -15.41 15.90 10.31
N LEU A 345 -15.63 14.76 10.97
CA LEU A 345 -15.06 13.48 10.53
C LEU A 345 -15.85 12.99 9.31
N LEU A 346 -15.17 12.85 8.17
CA LEU A 346 -15.75 12.24 6.97
C LEU A 346 -15.63 10.71 7.00
N PHE A 347 -14.71 10.19 7.82
CA PHE A 347 -14.57 8.78 8.11
C PHE A 347 -14.49 8.57 9.62
N ASN A 348 -15.35 7.69 10.14
CA ASN A 348 -15.47 7.46 11.58
C ASN A 348 -14.39 6.55 12.17
N GLY A 349 -13.56 5.90 11.34
CA GLY A 349 -12.52 4.98 11.81
C GLY A 349 -13.03 3.61 12.26
N GLU A 350 -14.32 3.31 12.10
CA GLU A 350 -14.93 2.06 12.57
C GLU A 350 -15.54 1.27 11.42
N ASP A 351 -16.29 1.93 10.54
CA ASP A 351 -17.00 1.30 9.45
C ASP A 351 -17.22 2.25 8.25
N MET A 352 -17.97 1.79 7.26
CA MET A 352 -18.28 2.56 6.05
C MET A 352 -19.59 3.35 6.15
N THR A 353 -20.00 3.77 7.34
CA THR A 353 -21.13 4.69 7.53
C THR A 353 -20.79 6.05 6.90
N GLY A 354 -21.76 6.68 6.23
CA GLY A 354 -21.54 7.92 5.47
C GLY A 354 -20.91 7.72 4.09
N TRP A 355 -20.58 6.47 3.73
CA TRP A 355 -20.08 6.11 2.39
C TRP A 355 -21.13 5.30 1.62
N VAL A 356 -21.23 5.51 0.32
CA VAL A 356 -22.06 4.77 -0.66
C VAL A 356 -21.18 4.27 -1.81
N GLY A 357 -21.76 3.54 -2.77
CA GLY A 357 -21.03 2.94 -3.89
C GLY A 357 -20.58 1.51 -3.60
N ASN A 358 -19.41 1.11 -4.11
CA ASN A 358 -18.97 -0.29 -4.02
C ASN A 358 -18.15 -0.56 -2.74
N LYS A 359 -18.87 -0.88 -1.66
CA LYS A 359 -18.28 -1.29 -0.38
C LYS A 359 -17.55 -2.63 -0.42
N ASP A 360 -17.69 -3.42 -1.48
CA ASP A 360 -16.93 -4.68 -1.63
C ASP A 360 -15.46 -4.42 -1.97
N SER A 361 -15.17 -3.32 -2.68
CA SER A 361 -13.81 -2.95 -3.09
C SER A 361 -13.02 -2.25 -1.98
N TYR A 362 -13.70 -1.87 -0.89
CA TYR A 362 -13.09 -1.21 0.25
C TYR A 362 -13.33 -2.00 1.53
N GLY A 363 -12.55 -1.73 2.56
CA GLY A 363 -12.71 -2.33 3.87
C GLY A 363 -12.18 -1.39 4.94
N VAL A 364 -12.54 -1.67 6.20
CA VAL A 364 -12.03 -0.96 7.36
C VAL A 364 -11.32 -1.95 8.27
N LYS A 365 -10.10 -1.64 8.68
CA LYS A 365 -9.33 -2.42 9.65
C LYS A 365 -8.50 -1.48 10.52
N ASP A 366 -8.60 -1.63 11.83
CA ASP A 366 -7.80 -0.88 12.81
C ASP A 366 -7.83 0.66 12.61
N GLY A 367 -8.99 1.22 12.23
CA GLY A 367 -9.10 2.66 11.99
C GLY A 367 -8.62 3.14 10.62
N ILE A 368 -8.31 2.20 9.71
CA ILE A 368 -7.82 2.47 8.37
C ILE A 368 -8.84 1.98 7.35
N LEU A 369 -9.25 2.87 6.46
CA LEU A 369 -10.00 2.55 5.25
C LEU A 369 -9.02 2.09 4.18
N PHE A 370 -9.23 0.93 3.55
CA PHE A 370 -8.33 0.43 2.50
C PHE A 370 -9.09 0.00 1.26
N CYS A 371 -8.50 0.22 0.08
CA CYS A 371 -8.94 -0.37 -1.18
C CYS A 371 -8.34 -1.77 -1.34
N ARG A 372 -9.15 -2.76 -1.69
CA ARG A 372 -8.69 -4.14 -1.90
C ARG A 372 -7.99 -4.26 -3.24
N LYS A 373 -6.84 -4.93 -3.27
CA LYS A 373 -6.16 -5.26 -4.52
C LYS A 373 -7.02 -6.19 -5.37
N GLY A 374 -6.96 -6.03 -6.69
CA GLY A 374 -7.80 -6.76 -7.65
C GLY A 374 -9.23 -6.20 -7.78
N THR A 375 -9.59 -5.19 -6.99
CA THR A 375 -10.92 -4.55 -7.04
C THR A 375 -10.78 -3.08 -7.45
N GLY A 376 -11.59 -2.62 -8.41
CA GLY A 376 -11.40 -1.32 -9.06
C GLY A 376 -12.70 -0.53 -9.19
N ARG A 377 -13.45 -0.43 -8.10
CA ARG A 377 -14.72 0.32 -8.06
C ARG A 377 -14.65 1.44 -7.05
N ASN A 378 -15.59 2.38 -7.14
CA ASN A 378 -15.53 3.64 -6.40
C ASN A 378 -16.45 3.61 -5.18
N ILE A 379 -16.05 4.34 -4.15
CA ILE A 379 -16.91 4.73 -3.05
C ILE A 379 -17.05 6.25 -3.05
N TYR A 380 -18.20 6.72 -2.59
CA TYR A 380 -18.53 8.14 -2.53
C TYR A 380 -19.09 8.46 -1.15
N THR A 381 -18.98 9.71 -0.72
CA THR A 381 -19.73 10.23 0.42
C THR A 381 -21.22 10.14 0.12
N GLU A 382 -22.05 9.88 1.13
CA GLU A 382 -23.51 9.97 1.01
C GLU A 382 -23.93 11.41 0.73
N ASP A 383 -23.33 12.36 1.44
CA ASP A 383 -23.52 13.80 1.26
C ASP A 383 -22.72 14.36 0.09
N THR A 384 -23.11 15.56 -0.33
CA THR A 384 -22.47 16.35 -1.39
C THR A 384 -21.89 17.63 -0.83
N TYR A 385 -20.74 18.05 -1.38
CA TYR A 385 -19.96 19.19 -0.92
C TYR A 385 -19.69 20.15 -2.08
N ASP A 386 -19.68 21.46 -1.81
CA ASP A 386 -19.33 22.53 -2.75
C ASP A 386 -17.89 23.00 -2.52
N ASP A 387 -17.70 24.10 -1.77
CA ASP A 387 -16.41 24.61 -1.35
C ASP A 387 -16.02 24.00 -0.01
N PHE A 388 -14.79 23.48 0.08
CA PHE A 388 -14.35 22.75 1.26
C PHE A 388 -12.83 22.74 1.43
N VAL A 389 -12.41 22.44 2.66
CA VAL A 389 -11.06 22.00 3.04
C VAL A 389 -11.17 20.55 3.53
N MET A 390 -10.54 19.63 2.80
CA MET A 390 -10.48 18.21 3.17
C MET A 390 -9.05 17.86 3.58
N ARG A 391 -8.89 17.16 4.70
CA ARG A 391 -7.62 16.59 5.16
C ARG A 391 -7.75 15.09 5.25
N PHE A 392 -6.73 14.38 4.80
CA PHE A 392 -6.63 12.93 4.96
C PHE A 392 -5.19 12.47 4.90
N ASP A 393 -4.94 11.31 5.50
CA ASP A 393 -3.67 10.61 5.38
C ASP A 393 -3.85 9.39 4.47
N PHE A 394 -2.86 9.08 3.64
CA PHE A 394 -2.88 7.91 2.76
C PHE A 394 -1.53 7.20 2.69
N ARG A 395 -1.53 5.89 2.46
CA ARG A 395 -0.32 5.08 2.31
C ARG A 395 -0.41 4.24 1.04
N LEU A 396 0.64 4.34 0.23
CA LEU A 396 0.75 3.67 -1.07
C LEU A 396 1.54 2.37 -0.95
N GLN A 397 1.24 1.41 -1.82
CA GLN A 397 2.08 0.25 -2.17
C GLN A 397 2.76 0.46 -3.53
N PRO A 398 3.76 -0.38 -3.92
CA PRO A 398 4.44 -0.19 -5.19
C PRO A 398 3.45 -0.35 -6.34
N GLY A 399 3.37 0.67 -7.19
CA GLY A 399 2.41 0.69 -8.29
C GLY A 399 0.99 1.06 -7.92
N THR A 400 0.70 1.52 -6.71
CA THR A 400 -0.65 1.96 -6.35
C THR A 400 -1.19 3.03 -7.32
N ASN A 401 -2.46 2.86 -7.71
CA ASN A 401 -3.26 3.83 -8.44
C ASN A 401 -4.66 3.90 -7.84
N ASN A 402 -5.11 5.10 -7.56
CA ASN A 402 -6.43 5.45 -7.07
C ASN A 402 -6.69 6.92 -7.46
N GLY A 403 -7.86 7.47 -7.16
CA GLY A 403 -8.15 8.87 -7.37
C GLY A 403 -8.98 9.44 -6.23
N LEU A 404 -8.85 10.73 -5.98
CA LEU A 404 -9.80 11.47 -5.17
C LEU A 404 -10.76 12.20 -6.12
N GLY A 405 -11.96 11.66 -6.26
CA GLY A 405 -13.06 12.34 -6.91
C GLY A 405 -13.56 13.46 -6.01
N ILE A 406 -13.66 14.67 -6.53
CA ILE A 406 -14.27 15.82 -5.86
C ILE A 406 -15.38 16.39 -6.74
N ARG A 407 -16.46 16.86 -6.11
CA ARG A 407 -17.65 17.39 -6.80
C ARG A 407 -18.17 16.42 -7.88
N SER A 408 -18.06 15.14 -7.57
CA SER A 408 -18.30 14.05 -8.51
C SER A 408 -19.75 13.58 -8.42
N PRO A 409 -20.41 13.22 -9.52
CA PRO A 409 -21.66 12.48 -9.45
C PRO A 409 -21.40 11.06 -8.91
N ALA A 410 -22.43 10.46 -8.30
CA ALA A 410 -22.32 9.08 -7.78
C ALA A 410 -22.22 8.00 -8.89
N THR A 411 -22.44 8.39 -10.16
CA THR A 411 -22.43 7.48 -11.31
C THR A 411 -21.71 8.10 -12.50
N GLY A 412 -21.13 7.26 -13.34
CA GLY A 412 -20.33 7.67 -14.50
C GLY A 412 -18.84 7.58 -14.20
N ASP A 413 -18.04 7.93 -15.21
CA ASP A 413 -16.58 7.97 -15.07
C ASP A 413 -16.18 9.24 -14.31
N ALA A 414 -15.94 9.09 -13.00
CA ALA A 414 -15.62 10.18 -12.09
C ALA A 414 -14.41 11.03 -12.53
N ALA A 415 -13.52 10.49 -13.37
CA ALA A 415 -12.39 11.23 -13.93
C ALA A 415 -12.81 12.32 -14.92
N TYR A 416 -13.99 12.20 -15.56
CA TYR A 416 -14.48 13.13 -16.58
C TYR A 416 -15.83 13.78 -16.24
N VAL A 417 -16.77 13.02 -15.65
CA VAL A 417 -18.08 13.57 -15.24
C VAL A 417 -18.05 14.18 -13.84
N GLY A 418 -16.96 13.98 -13.09
CA GLY A 418 -16.59 14.74 -11.91
C GLY A 418 -15.25 15.45 -12.14
N MET A 419 -14.49 15.60 -11.06
CA MET A 419 -13.09 16.05 -11.10
C MET A 419 -12.22 15.09 -10.29
N GLU A 420 -11.15 14.58 -10.88
CA GLU A 420 -10.22 13.68 -10.20
C GLU A 420 -8.91 14.39 -9.83
N LEU A 421 -8.52 14.27 -8.56
CA LEU A 421 -7.16 14.50 -8.09
C LEU A 421 -6.44 13.17 -7.97
N GLN A 422 -5.33 13.02 -8.69
CA GLN A 422 -4.66 11.73 -8.85
C GLN A 422 -4.01 11.21 -7.55
N ILE A 423 -4.18 9.92 -7.21
CA ILE A 423 -3.50 9.23 -6.10
C ILE A 423 -2.65 8.08 -6.67
N LEU A 424 -1.35 8.33 -6.85
CA LEU A 424 -0.49 7.44 -7.63
C LEU A 424 0.89 7.25 -6.99
N ASP A 425 1.41 6.02 -7.03
CA ASP A 425 2.85 5.78 -6.89
C ASP A 425 3.58 6.26 -8.15
N ASN A 426 4.02 7.53 -8.12
CA ASN A 426 4.81 8.14 -9.19
C ASN A 426 6.10 7.37 -9.52
N THR A 427 6.59 6.55 -8.58
CA THR A 427 7.85 5.82 -8.73
C THR A 427 7.67 4.47 -9.42
N ALA A 428 6.44 4.02 -9.69
CA ALA A 428 6.23 2.72 -10.33
C ALA A 428 6.70 2.72 -11.79
N GLU A 429 7.39 1.66 -12.20
CA GLU A 429 7.87 1.51 -13.59
C GLU A 429 6.74 1.56 -14.63
N LYS A 430 5.58 0.96 -14.33
CA LYS A 430 4.40 1.00 -15.22
C LYS A 430 3.94 2.43 -15.57
N TYR A 431 4.37 3.42 -14.80
CA TYR A 431 4.00 4.83 -14.95
C TYR A 431 5.14 5.72 -15.48
N SER A 432 6.29 5.17 -15.90
CA SER A 432 7.46 5.96 -16.31
C SER A 432 7.23 6.88 -17.51
N ASN A 433 6.19 6.60 -18.31
CA ASN A 433 5.89 7.31 -19.56
C ASN A 433 4.59 8.13 -19.47
N LEU A 434 4.02 8.30 -18.27
CA LEU A 434 2.84 9.13 -18.08
C LEU A 434 3.15 10.60 -18.41
N LYS A 435 2.11 11.32 -18.84
CA LYS A 435 2.16 12.76 -19.02
C LYS A 435 2.15 13.47 -17.66
N PRO A 436 2.71 14.69 -17.55
CA PRO A 436 2.81 15.41 -16.28
C PRO A 436 1.49 15.51 -15.49
N TYR A 437 0.35 15.69 -16.17
CA TYR A 437 -0.98 15.82 -15.57
C TYR A 437 -1.60 14.49 -15.06
N GLN A 438 -0.92 13.37 -15.27
CA GLN A 438 -1.38 12.04 -14.84
C GLN A 438 -0.67 11.55 -13.58
N TYR A 439 0.24 12.35 -13.00
CA TYR A 439 0.93 11.99 -11.77
C TYR A 439 0.20 12.53 -10.54
N HIS A 440 0.50 11.95 -9.38
CA HIS A 440 -0.14 12.24 -8.11
C HIS A 440 -0.28 13.75 -7.82
N GLY A 441 -1.43 14.12 -7.26
CA GLY A 441 -1.80 15.47 -6.87
C GLY A 441 -2.28 16.36 -8.02
N SER A 442 -2.14 15.93 -9.27
CA SER A 442 -2.62 16.67 -10.44
C SER A 442 -4.14 16.66 -10.52
N VAL A 443 -4.75 17.75 -11.02
CA VAL A 443 -6.10 17.70 -11.56
C VAL A 443 -6.00 16.95 -12.88
N TYR A 444 -6.53 15.72 -12.92
CA TYR A 444 -6.29 14.79 -14.02
C TYR A 444 -6.73 15.40 -15.36
N GLY A 445 -5.81 15.42 -16.32
CA GLY A 445 -6.07 15.96 -17.67
C GLY A 445 -6.05 17.49 -17.78
N VAL A 446 -5.92 18.23 -16.66
CA VAL A 446 -6.10 19.70 -16.64
C VAL A 446 -4.89 20.45 -16.08
N ILE A 447 -4.48 20.15 -14.83
CA ILE A 447 -3.43 20.90 -14.14
C ILE A 447 -2.39 19.93 -13.56
N PRO A 448 -1.14 19.95 -14.04
CA PRO A 448 -0.09 19.10 -13.48
C PRO A 448 0.38 19.60 -12.12
N ALA A 449 0.53 18.68 -11.16
CA ALA A 449 1.14 18.96 -9.86
C ALA A 449 2.66 18.82 -9.90
N LYS A 450 3.33 19.48 -8.95
CA LYS A 450 4.76 19.26 -8.69
C LYS A 450 4.97 17.84 -8.14
N ARG A 451 6.06 17.19 -8.55
CA ARG A 451 6.43 15.82 -8.13
C ARG A 451 7.57 15.85 -7.10
N GLY A 452 7.80 14.71 -6.44
CA GLY A 452 8.90 14.51 -5.49
C GLY A 452 8.55 14.80 -4.02
N TYR A 453 7.27 15.04 -3.71
CA TYR A 453 6.78 15.35 -2.36
C TYR A 453 6.07 14.18 -1.69
N LEU A 454 5.87 13.08 -2.40
CA LEU A 454 5.39 11.83 -1.81
C LEU A 454 6.48 11.27 -0.89
N ASN A 455 6.04 10.85 0.30
CA ASN A 455 6.82 9.92 1.10
C ASN A 455 6.98 8.61 0.33
N PRO A 456 8.06 7.85 0.61
CA PRO A 456 8.28 6.54 0.05
C PRO A 456 7.05 5.65 0.18
N VAL A 457 6.91 4.76 -0.78
CA VAL A 457 5.92 3.69 -0.73
C VAL A 457 6.05 2.92 0.59
N GLY A 458 4.92 2.64 1.23
CA GLY A 458 4.84 2.07 2.58
C GLY A 458 4.88 3.09 3.72
N GLU A 459 5.06 4.38 3.45
CA GLU A 459 4.95 5.45 4.44
C GLU A 459 3.65 6.25 4.28
N TRP A 460 3.13 6.77 5.40
CA TRP A 460 1.96 7.65 5.40
C TRP A 460 2.29 9.01 4.80
N ASN A 461 1.41 9.49 3.93
CA ASN A 461 1.38 10.83 3.36
C ASN A 461 0.20 11.59 3.94
N ARG A 462 0.36 12.88 4.20
CA ARG A 462 -0.74 13.77 4.60
C ARG A 462 -1.10 14.70 3.45
N GLN A 463 -2.36 14.74 3.07
CA GLN A 463 -2.85 15.63 2.02
C GLN A 463 -3.97 16.53 2.54
N GLU A 464 -3.88 17.81 2.22
CA GLU A 464 -4.95 18.79 2.35
C GLU A 464 -5.37 19.26 0.95
N VAL A 465 -6.66 19.20 0.67
CA VAL A 465 -7.27 19.67 -0.56
C VAL A 465 -8.20 20.82 -0.22
N ILE A 466 -8.00 21.95 -0.89
CA ILE A 466 -8.89 23.11 -0.80
C ILE A 466 -9.55 23.30 -2.15
N ALA A 467 -10.87 23.23 -2.17
CA ALA A 467 -11.70 23.59 -3.30
C ALA A 467 -12.47 24.87 -2.93
N ASP A 468 -12.15 25.98 -3.61
CA ASP A 468 -12.71 27.32 -3.36
C ASP A 468 -13.08 27.97 -4.70
N GLY A 469 -14.38 27.92 -5.02
CA GLY A 469 -14.92 28.18 -6.35
C GLY A 469 -14.21 27.35 -7.41
N HIS A 470 -13.50 28.02 -8.33
CA HIS A 470 -12.73 27.37 -9.39
C HIS A 470 -11.25 27.15 -9.03
N ASN A 471 -10.82 27.54 -7.83
CA ASN A 471 -9.44 27.36 -7.40
C ASN A 471 -9.32 26.04 -6.65
N ILE A 472 -8.40 25.20 -7.13
CA ILE A 472 -8.03 23.95 -6.49
C ILE A 472 -6.61 24.09 -5.98
N LYS A 473 -6.42 23.75 -4.71
CA LYS A 473 -5.12 23.68 -4.07
C LYS A 473 -4.92 22.30 -3.45
N VAL A 474 -3.75 21.71 -3.70
CA VAL A 474 -3.32 20.45 -3.10
C VAL A 474 -2.02 20.71 -2.34
N VAL A 475 -2.08 20.47 -1.03
CA VAL A 475 -0.93 20.50 -0.12
C VAL A 475 -0.62 19.05 0.25
N LEU A 476 0.61 18.61 -0.01
CA LEU A 476 1.08 17.26 0.28
C LEU A 476 2.30 17.34 1.21
N ASN A 477 2.22 16.68 2.36
CA ASN A 477 3.27 16.65 3.38
C ASN A 477 3.77 18.05 3.76
N GLY A 478 2.84 19.00 3.91
CA GLY A 478 3.14 20.39 4.24
C GLY A 478 3.40 21.30 3.03
N GLU A 479 3.56 20.74 1.83
CA GLU A 479 3.94 21.52 0.65
C GLU A 479 2.87 21.68 -0.40
N THR A 480 2.69 22.92 -0.88
CA THR A 480 1.76 23.19 -1.99
C THR A 480 2.31 22.65 -3.30
N ILE A 481 1.73 21.52 -3.75
CA ILE A 481 2.11 20.84 -4.99
C ILE A 481 1.24 21.25 -6.18
N LEU A 482 0.05 21.78 -5.93
CA LEU A 482 -0.84 22.33 -6.94
C LEU A 482 -1.59 23.53 -6.34
N ASP A 483 -1.64 24.64 -7.07
CA ASP A 483 -2.46 25.82 -6.76
C ASP A 483 -2.86 26.43 -8.10
N GLY A 484 -4.11 26.20 -8.52
CA GLY A 484 -4.52 26.49 -9.88
C GLY A 484 -6.01 26.74 -10.03
N ASN A 485 -6.36 27.58 -11.00
CA ASN A 485 -7.74 27.86 -11.36
C ASN A 485 -8.15 26.98 -12.55
N ILE A 486 -9.06 26.03 -12.33
CA ILE A 486 -9.46 25.03 -13.34
C ILE A 486 -10.13 25.66 -14.55
N LYS A 487 -10.94 26.71 -14.35
CA LYS A 487 -11.60 27.41 -15.44
C LYS A 487 -10.58 28.02 -16.40
N LYS A 488 -9.59 28.74 -15.86
CA LYS A 488 -8.48 29.30 -16.64
C LYS A 488 -7.64 28.22 -17.31
N ALA A 489 -7.35 27.13 -16.60
CA ALA A 489 -6.55 26.03 -17.13
C ALA A 489 -7.24 25.27 -18.29
N SER A 490 -8.57 25.32 -18.35
CA SER A 490 -9.37 24.74 -19.44
C SER A 490 -9.81 25.75 -20.52
N GLU A 491 -9.35 27.02 -20.46
CA GLU A 491 -9.67 28.01 -21.49
C GLU A 491 -9.09 27.56 -22.85
N GLY A 492 -9.98 27.20 -23.78
CA GLY A 492 -9.59 26.68 -25.09
C GLY A 492 -9.43 25.15 -25.16
N GLY A 493 -9.85 24.43 -24.12
CA GLY A 493 -9.77 22.98 -24.02
C GLY A 493 -8.76 22.53 -22.95
N THR A 494 -8.91 21.30 -22.46
CA THR A 494 -7.99 20.70 -21.48
C THR A 494 -6.70 20.26 -22.15
N ILE A 495 -5.62 20.15 -21.37
CA ILE A 495 -4.27 19.82 -21.88
C ILE A 495 -4.14 18.36 -22.35
N ASP A 496 -5.06 17.49 -21.96
CA ASP A 496 -5.18 16.13 -22.51
C ASP A 496 -5.99 16.06 -23.81
N GLY A 497 -6.61 17.17 -24.22
CA GLY A 497 -7.41 17.29 -25.43
C GLY A 497 -8.75 16.55 -25.37
N LYS A 498 -9.22 16.16 -24.19
CA LYS A 498 -10.50 15.49 -23.99
C LYS A 498 -11.57 16.44 -23.47
N ASP A 499 -12.82 16.01 -23.52
CA ASP A 499 -13.91 16.73 -22.87
C ASP A 499 -14.03 16.27 -21.41
N HIS A 500 -14.17 17.24 -20.51
CA HIS A 500 -14.30 17.02 -19.06
C HIS A 500 -15.57 17.72 -18.57
N PRO A 501 -16.76 17.15 -18.86
CA PRO A 501 -18.04 17.81 -18.61
C PRO A 501 -18.28 18.12 -17.13
N GLY A 502 -17.67 17.37 -16.21
CA GLY A 502 -17.76 17.57 -14.76
C GLY A 502 -16.77 18.56 -14.17
N LEU A 503 -15.83 19.09 -14.98
CA LEU A 503 -14.73 19.92 -14.47
C LEU A 503 -15.21 21.17 -13.74
N LEU A 504 -16.36 21.73 -14.13
CA LEU A 504 -16.92 22.94 -13.54
C LEU A 504 -18.15 22.66 -12.68
N ASN A 505 -18.35 21.42 -12.22
CA ASN A 505 -19.35 21.15 -11.20
C ASN A 505 -19.03 22.00 -9.96
N GLU A 506 -20.03 22.70 -9.44
CA GLU A 506 -19.91 23.48 -8.21
C GLU A 506 -20.01 22.55 -7.00
N SER A 507 -20.90 21.55 -7.03
CA SER A 507 -21.06 20.59 -5.93
C SER A 507 -21.16 19.14 -6.41
N GLY A 508 -20.90 18.22 -5.49
CA GLY A 508 -21.07 16.78 -5.69
C GLY A 508 -20.42 15.95 -4.59
N HIS A 509 -20.37 14.64 -4.77
CA HIS A 509 -19.76 13.75 -3.81
C HIS A 509 -18.23 13.85 -3.81
N ILE A 510 -17.64 13.49 -2.68
CA ILE A 510 -16.22 13.17 -2.57
C ILE A 510 -16.09 11.64 -2.65
N GLY A 511 -15.10 11.13 -3.36
CA GLY A 511 -14.95 9.69 -3.52
C GLY A 511 -13.53 9.21 -3.69
N PHE A 512 -13.29 7.95 -3.33
CA PHE A 512 -12.05 7.25 -3.66
C PHE A 512 -12.28 6.34 -4.86
N LEU A 513 -11.50 6.59 -5.92
CA LEU A 513 -11.68 6.04 -7.26
C LEU A 513 -10.73 4.85 -7.44
N GLY A 514 -11.20 3.65 -7.11
CA GLY A 514 -10.38 2.45 -7.07
C GLY A 514 -9.93 1.98 -8.46
N HIS A 515 -8.64 1.70 -8.64
CA HIS A 515 -8.08 1.19 -9.91
C HIS A 515 -7.51 -0.24 -9.83
N GLY A 516 -7.94 -1.06 -8.87
CA GLY A 516 -7.45 -2.44 -8.74
C GLY A 516 -6.19 -2.59 -7.88
N ASP A 517 -5.61 -1.49 -7.42
CA ASP A 517 -4.42 -1.49 -6.58
C ASP A 517 -4.76 -1.22 -5.11
N PHE A 518 -3.97 -1.78 -4.19
CA PHE A 518 -4.14 -1.56 -2.76
C PHE A 518 -3.71 -0.14 -2.37
N VAL A 519 -4.49 0.51 -1.51
CA VAL A 519 -4.17 1.82 -0.90
C VAL A 519 -4.87 1.92 0.43
N GLU A 520 -4.27 2.61 1.38
CA GLU A 520 -4.82 2.85 2.70
C GLU A 520 -5.06 4.34 2.92
N PHE A 521 -6.10 4.66 3.68
CA PHE A 521 -6.55 5.99 4.04
C PHE A 521 -6.93 6.04 5.52
N LYS A 522 -6.66 7.17 6.18
CA LYS A 522 -7.16 7.44 7.54
C LYS A 522 -7.26 8.94 7.79
N ASN A 523 -7.77 9.30 8.97
CA ASN A 523 -7.81 10.69 9.43
C ASN A 523 -8.56 11.63 8.48
N ILE A 524 -9.59 11.09 7.80
CA ILE A 524 -10.35 11.77 6.75
C ILE A 524 -11.36 12.70 7.40
N ARG A 525 -11.18 14.00 7.18
CA ARG A 525 -11.98 15.06 7.79
C ARG A 525 -12.16 16.20 6.81
N ILE A 526 -13.27 16.90 6.97
CA ILE A 526 -13.69 17.94 6.04
C ILE A 526 -14.23 19.14 6.78
N LYS A 527 -14.06 20.32 6.19
CA LYS A 527 -14.67 21.58 6.60
C LYS A 527 -15.29 22.21 5.36
N GLU A 528 -16.59 22.48 5.38
CA GLU A 528 -17.25 23.31 4.37
C GLU A 528 -16.85 24.79 4.54
N LEU A 529 -16.76 25.54 3.43
CA LEU A 529 -16.27 26.92 3.40
C LEU A 529 -17.37 28.00 3.33
#